data_AF-A0A0R0ALW1-F1
#
_entry.id   AF-A0A0R0ALW1-F1
#
_cell.length_a   1.000
_cell.length_b   1.000
_cell.length_c   1.000
_cell.angle_alpha   90.00
_cell.angle_beta   90.00
_cell.angle_gamma   90.00
#
_symmetry.space_group_name_H-M   'P 1'
#
loop_
_entity.id
_entity.type
_entity.pdbx_description
1 polymer ?
#
loop_
_entity_poly.entity_id
_entity_poly.type
_entity_poly.pdbx_seq_one_letter_code
_entity_poly.pdbx_strand_id
1 'polypeptide(L)'
;MSYSNLYERCQGLGGEKISRTVLVPLICEAASKPRPKVMLSSLNPEIIRGYFVTAHSEHPFAKFARAPGGSVIVVAREMNYCWKRFVEVKEMMHLFDENSQLVGTAAELESLINEFTAPQPVRSSALQSETSALWMALGVLCPEVKRQEFERVRAQGKISDDEIAERLKIPKRYVSHLFDVRYKRNLEMVLAA
;
A
#
# COMPACT_ATOMS: atom_id res chain seq x y z
N MET A 1 -13.85 -10.58 -3.96
CA MET A 1 -12.88 -11.56 -3.41
C MET A 1 -12.13 -10.92 -2.26
N SER A 2 -11.50 -11.69 -1.38
CA SER A 2 -10.72 -11.15 -0.26
C SER A 2 -9.32 -10.71 -0.68
N TYR A 3 -8.62 -9.96 0.19
CA TYR A 3 -7.19 -9.70 0.04
C TYR A 3 -6.36 -11.00 0.07
N SER A 4 -6.75 -11.99 0.87
CA SER A 4 -6.06 -13.29 0.90
C SER A 4 -5.99 -13.96 -0.47
N ASN A 5 -7.06 -13.90 -1.27
CA ASN A 5 -7.03 -14.41 -2.65
C ASN A 5 -6.06 -13.63 -3.55
N LEU A 6 -5.96 -12.31 -3.39
CA LEU A 6 -4.97 -11.49 -4.11
C LEU A 6 -3.54 -11.89 -3.71
N TYR A 7 -3.30 -12.02 -2.41
CA TYR A 7 -2.00 -12.41 -1.86
C TYR A 7 -1.53 -13.75 -2.43
N GLU A 8 -2.38 -14.79 -2.39
CA GLU A 8 -2.07 -16.12 -2.92
C GLU A 8 -1.75 -16.09 -4.42
N ARG A 9 -2.53 -15.35 -5.22
CA ARG A 9 -2.25 -15.17 -6.65
C ARG A 9 -0.89 -14.52 -6.88
N CYS A 10 -0.52 -13.53 -6.06
CA CYS A 10 0.79 -12.87 -6.18
C CYS A 10 1.95 -13.81 -5.83
N GLN A 11 1.75 -14.79 -4.92
CA GLN A 11 2.77 -15.78 -4.61
C GLN A 11 3.12 -16.66 -5.82
N GLY A 12 2.14 -16.94 -6.69
CA GLY A 12 2.31 -17.79 -7.87
C GLY A 12 2.90 -17.09 -9.11
N LEU A 13 3.03 -15.76 -9.12
CA LEU A 13 3.46 -15.02 -10.32
C LEU A 13 4.95 -15.18 -10.67
N GLY A 14 5.77 -15.60 -9.70
CA GLY A 14 7.22 -15.72 -9.86
C GLY A 14 7.93 -14.38 -10.12
N GLY A 15 9.27 -14.44 -10.16
CA GLY A 15 10.12 -13.28 -10.43
C GLY A 15 10.43 -12.40 -9.21
N GLU A 16 11.43 -11.53 -9.37
CA GLU A 16 11.85 -10.59 -8.30
C GLU A 16 10.96 -9.35 -8.22
N LYS A 17 10.34 -8.94 -9.32
CA LYS A 17 9.49 -7.74 -9.40
C LYS A 17 8.17 -8.08 -10.07
N ILE A 18 7.08 -7.97 -9.32
CA ILE A 18 5.73 -8.07 -9.90
C ILE A 18 5.36 -6.71 -10.53
N SER A 19 5.08 -6.71 -11.83
CA SER A 19 4.78 -5.47 -12.55
C SER A 19 3.41 -4.89 -12.15
N ARG A 20 3.27 -3.56 -12.20
CA ARG A 20 1.96 -2.90 -11.99
C ARG A 20 0.91 -3.33 -13.02
N THR A 21 1.34 -3.59 -14.25
CA THR A 21 0.46 -4.06 -15.32
C THR A 21 -0.22 -5.39 -14.95
N VAL A 22 0.46 -6.22 -14.16
CA VAL A 22 -0.10 -7.46 -13.60
C VAL A 22 -0.86 -7.20 -12.30
N LEU A 23 -0.28 -6.45 -11.34
CA LEU A 23 -0.92 -6.22 -10.03
C LEU A 23 -2.24 -5.45 -10.12
N VAL A 24 -2.32 -4.41 -10.95
CA VAL A 24 -3.49 -3.51 -10.98
C VAL A 24 -4.77 -4.24 -11.34
N PRO A 25 -4.82 -5.05 -12.42
CA PRO A 25 -6.00 -5.89 -12.71
C PRO A 25 -6.34 -6.85 -11.57
N LEU A 26 -5.34 -7.52 -10.98
CA LEU A 26 -5.56 -8.48 -9.89
C LEU A 26 -6.19 -7.83 -8.66
N ILE A 27 -5.72 -6.63 -8.29
CA ILE A 27 -6.25 -5.88 -7.16
C ILE A 27 -7.70 -5.47 -7.43
N CYS A 28 -7.99 -4.93 -8.62
CA CYS A 28 -9.35 -4.49 -8.97
C CYS A 28 -10.35 -5.65 -9.03
N GLU A 29 -9.92 -6.77 -9.62
CA GLU A 29 -10.70 -8.01 -9.66
C GLU A 29 -10.98 -8.53 -8.24
N ALA A 30 -9.93 -8.60 -7.40
CA ALA A 30 -10.04 -9.09 -6.06
C ALA A 30 -10.99 -8.20 -5.22
N ALA A 31 -10.78 -6.89 -5.20
CA ALA A 31 -11.63 -5.95 -4.48
C ALA A 31 -13.04 -5.79 -5.09
N SER A 32 -13.26 -6.31 -6.31
CA SER A 32 -14.51 -6.13 -7.06
C SER A 32 -14.88 -4.64 -7.21
N LYS A 33 -13.87 -3.80 -7.39
CA LYS A 33 -13.98 -2.34 -7.54
C LYS A 33 -13.31 -1.89 -8.84
N PRO A 34 -13.78 -0.80 -9.47
CA PRO A 34 -13.17 -0.28 -10.68
C PRO A 34 -11.75 0.21 -10.42
N ARG A 35 -10.94 0.28 -11.48
CA ARG A 35 -9.59 0.82 -11.41
C ARG A 35 -9.62 2.30 -10.95
N PRO A 36 -8.88 2.68 -9.89
CA PRO A 36 -8.79 4.07 -9.47
C PRO A 36 -8.14 4.94 -10.54
N LYS A 37 -8.61 6.18 -10.67
CA LYS A 37 -7.92 7.18 -11.48
C LYS A 37 -6.68 7.65 -10.73
N VAL A 38 -5.50 7.52 -11.32
CA VAL A 38 -4.27 8.07 -10.74
C VAL A 38 -4.09 9.52 -11.19
N MET A 39 -3.87 10.43 -10.25
CA MET A 39 -3.65 11.85 -10.49
C MET A 39 -2.34 12.31 -9.87
N LEU A 40 -1.52 13.01 -10.66
CA LEU A 40 -0.30 13.64 -10.17
C LEU A 40 -0.62 15.03 -9.60
N SER A 41 -0.02 15.35 -8.47
CA SER A 41 -0.26 16.59 -7.72
C SER A 41 1.05 17.26 -7.30
N SER A 42 0.95 18.51 -6.83
CA SER A 42 2.06 19.29 -6.27
C SER A 42 2.26 19.05 -4.78
N LEU A 43 1.88 17.87 -4.27
CA LEU A 43 2.13 17.49 -2.87
C LEU A 43 3.62 17.55 -2.57
N ASN A 44 3.96 17.97 -1.35
CA ASN A 44 5.31 17.88 -0.83
C ASN A 44 5.60 16.41 -0.44
N PRO A 45 6.44 15.68 -1.18
CA PRO A 45 6.68 14.26 -0.92
C PRO A 45 7.41 14.00 0.41
N GLU A 46 8.00 15.01 1.05
CA GLU A 46 8.57 14.86 2.38
C GLU A 46 7.49 14.76 3.46
N ILE A 47 6.32 15.36 3.23
CA ILE A 47 5.17 15.32 4.15
C ILE A 47 4.23 14.18 3.76
N ILE A 48 3.72 14.21 2.52
CA ILE A 48 2.72 13.26 2.02
C ILE A 48 3.04 12.88 0.58
N ARG A 49 3.09 11.57 0.32
CA ARG A 49 3.51 11.01 -0.97
C ARG A 49 2.34 10.59 -1.86
N GLY A 50 1.20 10.30 -1.23
CA GLY A 50 -0.06 10.05 -1.89
C GLY A 50 -1.16 9.77 -0.88
N TYR A 51 -2.40 9.72 -1.38
CA TYR A 51 -3.58 9.37 -0.61
C TYR A 51 -4.69 8.86 -1.54
N PHE A 52 -5.60 8.10 -0.95
CA PHE A 52 -6.78 7.54 -1.62
C PHE A 52 -8.03 8.39 -1.36
N VAL A 53 -8.84 8.59 -2.40
CA VAL A 53 -10.06 9.41 -2.35
C VAL A 53 -11.21 8.63 -2.95
N THR A 54 -12.32 8.53 -2.23
CA THR A 54 -13.56 7.91 -2.73
C THR A 54 -14.55 8.94 -3.22
N ALA A 55 -15.52 8.47 -4.02
CA ALA A 55 -16.60 9.31 -4.54
C ALA A 55 -17.47 9.97 -3.45
N HIS A 56 -17.47 9.44 -2.22
CA HIS A 56 -18.27 9.95 -1.10
C HIS A 56 -17.53 10.96 -0.21
N SER A 57 -16.23 11.18 -0.44
CA SER A 57 -15.46 12.17 0.33
C SER A 57 -15.80 13.61 -0.10
N GLU A 58 -15.59 14.56 0.81
CA GLU A 58 -15.71 16.00 0.54
C GLU A 58 -14.51 16.55 -0.25
N HIS A 59 -13.51 15.71 -0.53
CA HIS A 59 -12.28 16.13 -1.18
C HIS A 59 -12.57 16.64 -2.61
N PRO A 60 -11.95 17.74 -3.07
CA PRO A 60 -12.18 18.31 -4.41
C PRO A 60 -11.92 17.34 -5.59
N PHE A 61 -11.22 16.24 -5.35
CA PHE A 61 -10.94 15.19 -6.33
C PHE A 61 -11.96 14.05 -6.34
N ALA A 62 -12.87 13.97 -5.37
CA ALA A 62 -13.96 12.99 -5.35
C ALA A 62 -14.77 13.04 -6.66
N LYS A 63 -14.95 14.22 -7.25
CA LYS A 63 -15.60 14.41 -8.57
C LYS A 63 -14.96 13.67 -9.74
N PHE A 64 -13.71 13.20 -9.59
CA PHE A 64 -13.02 12.42 -10.61
C PHE A 64 -13.18 10.91 -10.45
N ALA A 65 -13.84 10.45 -9.38
CA ALA A 65 -14.27 9.07 -9.17
C ALA A 65 -15.55 8.77 -9.98
N ARG A 66 -15.46 8.83 -11.31
CA ARG A 66 -16.60 8.92 -12.26
C ARG A 66 -17.52 7.69 -12.36
N ALA A 67 -17.29 6.61 -11.61
CA ALA A 67 -18.07 5.37 -11.67
C ALA A 67 -18.64 5.03 -10.27
N PRO A 68 -19.75 4.28 -10.17
CA PRO A 68 -20.17 3.68 -8.90
C PRO A 68 -19.02 2.87 -8.29
N GLY A 69 -18.69 3.11 -7.02
CA GLY A 69 -17.51 2.52 -6.38
C GLY A 69 -16.16 3.04 -6.88
N GLY A 70 -16.17 4.12 -7.66
CA GLY A 70 -14.99 4.78 -8.19
C GLY A 70 -14.14 5.43 -7.10
N SER A 71 -12.86 5.58 -7.41
CA SER A 71 -11.89 6.21 -6.52
C SER A 71 -10.77 6.89 -7.31
N VAL A 72 -10.02 7.74 -6.62
CA VAL A 72 -8.88 8.50 -7.14
C VAL A 72 -7.70 8.25 -6.22
N ILE A 73 -6.55 7.95 -6.81
CA ILE A 73 -5.27 7.93 -6.10
C ILE A 73 -4.52 9.19 -6.48
N VAL A 74 -4.20 10.00 -5.49
CA VAL A 74 -3.42 11.22 -5.66
C VAL A 74 -1.98 10.90 -5.29
N VAL A 75 -1.03 11.24 -6.16
CA VAL A 75 0.40 10.92 -5.98
C VAL A 75 1.22 12.19 -6.16
N ALA A 76 2.25 12.37 -5.34
CA ALA A 76 3.21 13.48 -5.51
C ALA A 76 3.98 13.33 -6.83
N ARG A 77 4.14 14.42 -7.58
CA ARG A 77 4.78 14.40 -8.91
C ARG A 77 6.27 14.06 -8.85
N GLU A 78 6.98 14.63 -7.88
CA GLU A 78 8.46 14.61 -7.81
C GLU A 78 8.97 13.42 -6.98
N MET A 79 8.68 12.22 -7.47
CA MET A 79 9.14 10.97 -6.87
C MET A 79 9.82 10.07 -7.90
N ASN A 80 10.82 9.31 -7.44
CA ASN A 80 11.45 8.27 -8.26
C ASN A 80 10.49 7.10 -8.52
N TYR A 81 10.90 6.18 -9.39
CA TYR A 81 10.05 5.05 -9.79
C TYR A 81 9.64 4.16 -8.60
N CYS A 82 10.57 3.83 -7.70
CA CYS A 82 10.31 2.97 -6.55
C CYS A 82 9.25 3.57 -5.63
N TRP A 83 9.34 4.88 -5.36
CA TRP A 83 8.37 5.61 -4.57
C TRP A 83 7.00 5.67 -5.24
N LYS A 84 6.92 6.06 -6.52
CA LYS A 84 5.64 6.12 -7.25
C LYS A 84 4.95 4.76 -7.29
N ARG A 85 5.71 3.69 -7.60
CA ARG A 85 5.18 2.33 -7.65
C ARG A 85 4.65 1.88 -6.29
N PHE A 86 5.43 2.10 -5.23
CA PHE A 86 5.04 1.68 -3.89
C PHE A 86 3.80 2.43 -3.40
N VAL A 87 3.79 3.76 -3.53
CA VAL A 87 2.65 4.59 -3.11
C VAL A 87 1.40 4.18 -3.87
N GLU A 88 1.43 4.08 -5.19
CA GLU A 88 0.26 3.66 -5.96
C GLU A 88 -0.28 2.29 -5.51
N VAL A 89 0.59 1.31 -5.28
CA VAL A 89 0.16 -0.02 -4.83
C VAL A 89 -0.38 0.02 -3.41
N LYS A 90 0.25 0.78 -2.50
CA LYS A 90 -0.25 1.02 -1.13
C LYS A 90 -1.63 1.65 -1.15
N GLU A 91 -1.80 2.74 -1.90
CA GLU A 91 -3.08 3.44 -1.98
C GLU A 91 -4.17 2.57 -2.63
N MET A 92 -3.82 1.65 -3.52
CA MET A 92 -4.77 0.67 -4.07
C MET A 92 -5.27 -0.35 -3.04
N MET A 93 -4.54 -0.59 -1.94
CA MET A 93 -5.01 -1.52 -0.89
C MET A 93 -6.23 -0.98 -0.15
N HIS A 94 -6.46 0.35 -0.17
CA HIS A 94 -7.69 0.95 0.36
C HIS A 94 -8.96 0.57 -0.44
N LEU A 95 -8.81 -0.10 -1.59
CA LEU A 95 -9.95 -0.75 -2.25
C LEU A 95 -10.55 -1.89 -1.39
N PHE A 96 -9.82 -2.45 -0.44
CA PHE A 96 -10.34 -3.46 0.46
C PHE A 96 -10.95 -2.89 1.75
N ASP A 97 -10.82 -1.59 1.99
CA ASP A 97 -11.38 -0.96 3.19
C ASP A 97 -12.92 -0.97 3.18
N GLU A 98 -13.47 -1.07 4.39
CA GLU A 98 -14.84 -0.74 4.70
C GLU A 98 -15.04 0.78 4.77
N ASN A 99 -16.27 1.25 4.58
CA ASN A 99 -16.57 2.69 4.63
C ASN A 99 -16.21 3.34 5.98
N SER A 100 -16.25 2.59 7.07
CA SER A 100 -15.90 3.02 8.44
C SER A 100 -14.41 3.28 8.66
N GLN A 101 -13.57 2.82 7.72
CA GLN A 101 -12.12 2.95 7.76
C GLN A 101 -11.62 4.11 6.88
N LEU A 102 -12.50 4.66 6.03
CA LEU A 102 -12.16 5.73 5.09
C LEU A 102 -12.24 7.10 5.75
N VAL A 103 -11.29 7.96 5.41
CA VAL A 103 -11.27 9.38 5.80
C VAL A 103 -11.94 10.20 4.69
N GLY A 104 -13.02 10.91 5.02
CA GLY A 104 -13.86 11.64 4.06
C GLY A 104 -13.80 13.16 4.20
N THR A 105 -13.44 13.66 5.38
CA THR A 105 -13.47 15.09 5.74
C THR A 105 -12.10 15.62 6.16
N ALA A 106 -11.94 16.95 6.17
CA ALA A 106 -10.69 17.59 6.60
C ALA A 106 -10.37 17.32 8.08
N ALA A 107 -11.39 17.29 8.95
CA ALA A 107 -11.23 17.04 10.37
C ALA A 107 -10.76 15.60 10.66
N GLU A 108 -11.31 14.62 9.93
CA GLU A 108 -10.87 13.22 10.04
C GLU A 108 -9.43 13.04 9.56
N LEU A 109 -9.03 13.74 8.49
CA LEU A 109 -7.65 13.72 8.01
C LEU A 109 -6.67 14.31 9.03
N GLU A 110 -7.03 15.45 9.64
CA GLU A 110 -6.23 16.06 10.69
C GLU A 110 -6.10 15.14 11.92
N SER A 111 -7.20 14.50 12.33
CA SER A 111 -7.17 13.48 13.38
C SER A 111 -6.20 12.34 13.05
N LEU A 112 -6.27 11.79 11.84
CA LEU A 112 -5.39 10.72 11.40
C LEU A 112 -3.90 11.15 11.40
N ILE A 113 -3.60 12.35 10.89
CA ILE A 113 -2.23 12.90 10.91
C ILE A 113 -1.73 13.03 12.35
N ASN A 114 -2.57 13.53 13.26
CA ASN A 114 -2.21 13.65 14.67
C ASN A 114 -1.95 12.28 15.32
N GLU A 115 -2.76 11.26 15.00
CA GLU A 115 -2.57 9.89 15.47
C GLU A 115 -1.23 9.27 15.04
N PHE A 116 -0.70 9.64 13.86
CA PHE A 116 0.64 9.19 13.43
C PHE A 116 1.76 9.74 14.29
N THR A 117 1.55 10.91 14.91
CA THR A 117 2.58 11.64 15.66
C THR A 117 2.46 11.46 17.18
N ALA A 118 1.26 11.11 17.67
CA ALA A 118 0.97 10.98 19.09
C ALA A 118 0.96 9.51 19.55
N PRO A 119 1.56 9.17 20.71
CA PRO A 119 1.39 7.86 21.31
C PRO A 119 -0.06 7.69 21.77
N GLN A 120 -0.85 6.90 21.04
CA GLN A 120 -2.24 6.61 21.38
C GLN A 120 -2.40 5.16 21.86
N PRO A 121 -3.12 4.92 22.99
CA PRO A 121 -3.34 3.56 23.49
C PRO A 121 -4.32 2.77 22.62
N VAL A 122 -5.22 3.46 21.91
CA VAL A 122 -6.20 2.86 20.99
C VAL A 122 -6.00 3.50 19.63
N ARG A 123 -5.86 2.66 18.60
CA ARG A 123 -5.73 3.10 17.20
C ARG A 123 -7.11 3.23 16.58
N SER A 124 -7.38 4.32 15.86
CA SER A 124 -8.60 4.46 15.06
C SER A 124 -8.69 3.39 13.95
N SER A 125 -9.89 3.19 13.42
CA SER A 125 -10.12 2.38 12.22
C SER A 125 -9.32 2.88 11.01
N ALA A 126 -9.18 4.20 10.87
CA ALA A 126 -8.40 4.85 9.82
C ALA A 126 -6.90 4.54 9.94
N LEU A 127 -6.31 4.67 11.14
CA LEU A 127 -4.90 4.34 11.35
C LEU A 127 -4.63 2.83 11.17
N GLN A 128 -5.58 1.99 11.57
CA GLN A 128 -5.51 0.55 11.31
C GLN A 128 -5.54 0.26 9.82
N SER A 129 -6.41 0.92 9.05
CA SER A 129 -6.46 0.80 7.58
C SER A 129 -5.14 1.22 6.92
N GLU A 130 -4.55 2.36 7.30
CA GLU A 130 -3.23 2.77 6.79
C GLU A 130 -2.14 1.75 7.09
N THR A 131 -2.17 1.16 8.28
CA THR A 131 -1.25 0.10 8.68
C THR A 131 -1.48 -1.16 7.84
N SER A 132 -2.73 -1.57 7.66
CA SER A 132 -3.10 -2.73 6.84
C SER A 132 -2.68 -2.54 5.39
N ALA A 133 -2.97 -1.38 4.79
CA ALA A 133 -2.60 -1.04 3.43
C ALA A 133 -1.08 -1.14 3.19
N LEU A 134 -0.27 -0.72 4.16
CA LEU A 134 1.18 -0.90 4.13
C LEU A 134 1.56 -2.39 4.06
N TRP A 135 1.06 -3.23 4.96
CA TRP A 135 1.42 -4.65 5.00
C TRP A 135 0.87 -5.42 3.80
N MET A 136 -0.33 -5.07 3.34
CA MET A 136 -0.92 -5.62 2.13
C MET A 136 -0.06 -5.31 0.90
N ALA A 137 0.39 -4.06 0.76
CA ALA A 137 1.29 -3.67 -0.31
C ALA A 137 2.62 -4.44 -0.25
N LEU A 138 3.23 -4.58 0.92
CA LEU A 138 4.47 -5.35 1.07
C LEU A 138 4.28 -6.82 0.69
N GLY A 139 3.18 -7.44 1.12
CA GLY A 139 2.88 -8.85 0.83
C GLY A 139 2.69 -9.15 -0.66
N VAL A 140 2.11 -8.23 -1.43
CA VAL A 140 1.94 -8.40 -2.89
C VAL A 140 3.15 -7.92 -3.70
N LEU A 141 3.99 -7.04 -3.13
CA LEU A 141 5.19 -6.54 -3.81
C LEU A 141 6.41 -7.44 -3.63
N CYS A 142 6.47 -8.21 -2.55
CA CYS A 142 7.53 -9.15 -2.24
C CYS A 142 6.93 -10.54 -1.89
N PRO A 143 6.81 -11.46 -2.85
CA PRO A 143 6.38 -12.82 -2.59
C PRO A 143 7.24 -13.49 -1.50
N GLU A 144 6.61 -14.33 -0.67
CA GLU A 144 7.22 -14.93 0.51
C GLU A 144 8.47 -15.76 0.17
N VAL A 145 8.44 -16.52 -0.93
CA VAL A 145 9.60 -17.27 -1.42
C VAL A 145 10.79 -16.33 -1.69
N LYS A 146 10.53 -15.17 -2.29
CA LYS A 146 11.57 -14.16 -2.57
C LYS A 146 12.03 -13.46 -1.30
N ARG A 147 11.11 -13.16 -0.38
CA ARG A 147 11.42 -12.61 0.94
C ARG A 147 12.40 -13.53 1.69
N GLN A 148 12.10 -14.82 1.77
CA GLN A 148 12.96 -15.82 2.42
C GLN A 148 14.30 -15.99 1.72
N GLU A 149 14.33 -15.94 0.39
CA GLU A 149 15.57 -15.95 -0.38
C GLU A 149 16.45 -14.75 -0.01
N PHE A 150 15.89 -13.54 -0.02
CA PHE A 150 16.60 -12.31 0.37
C PHE A 150 17.03 -12.34 1.82
N GLU A 151 16.20 -12.82 2.75
CA GLU A 151 16.54 -12.96 4.16
C GLU A 151 17.80 -13.83 4.34
N ARG A 152 17.84 -14.98 3.64
CA ARG A 152 18.99 -15.90 3.67
C ARG A 152 20.26 -15.28 3.10
N VAL A 153 20.20 -14.65 1.92
CA VAL A 153 21.40 -14.06 1.29
C VAL A 153 21.87 -12.79 2.02
N ARG A 154 20.94 -12.03 2.60
CA ARG A 154 21.21 -10.85 3.44
C ARG A 154 21.91 -11.25 4.73
N ALA A 155 21.45 -12.31 5.39
CA ALA A 155 22.10 -12.84 6.59
C ALA A 155 23.54 -13.33 6.32
N GLN A 156 23.86 -13.67 5.07
CA GLN A 156 25.21 -14.04 4.63
C GLN A 156 26.05 -12.83 4.18
N GLY A 157 25.52 -11.60 4.26
CA GLY A 157 26.19 -10.39 3.78
C GLY A 157 26.35 -10.32 2.25
N LYS A 158 25.61 -11.14 1.49
CA LYS A 158 25.74 -11.25 0.02
C LYS A 158 24.88 -10.27 -0.76
N ILE A 159 23.95 -9.60 -0.09
CA ILE A 159 23.09 -8.56 -0.68
C ILE A 159 22.84 -7.48 0.37
N SER A 160 22.86 -6.23 -0.08
CA SER A 160 22.53 -5.06 0.73
C SER A 160 21.04 -4.72 0.66
N ASP A 161 20.57 -3.91 1.63
CA ASP A 161 19.20 -3.40 1.61
C ASP A 161 18.94 -2.50 0.39
N ASP A 162 19.96 -1.81 -0.13
CA ASP A 162 19.87 -1.02 -1.37
C ASP A 162 19.61 -1.92 -2.59
N GLU A 163 20.33 -3.04 -2.70
CA GLU A 163 20.14 -3.99 -3.79
C GLU A 163 18.78 -4.68 -3.70
N ILE A 164 18.30 -5.03 -2.50
CA ILE A 164 16.95 -5.60 -2.31
C ILE A 164 15.89 -4.58 -2.75
N ALA A 165 16.02 -3.32 -2.33
CA ALA A 165 15.11 -2.24 -2.71
C ALA A 165 15.06 -2.07 -4.24
N GLU A 166 16.22 -2.11 -4.89
CA GLU A 166 16.37 -1.96 -6.33
C GLU A 166 15.77 -3.15 -7.09
N ARG A 167 15.98 -4.39 -6.63
CA ARG A 167 15.38 -5.60 -7.24
C ARG A 167 13.86 -5.62 -7.11
N LEU A 168 13.34 -5.35 -5.91
CA LEU A 168 11.89 -5.31 -5.65
C LEU A 168 11.22 -4.05 -6.22
N LYS A 169 12.01 -3.03 -6.59
CA LYS A 169 11.55 -1.69 -6.98
C LYS A 169 10.61 -1.07 -5.95
N ILE A 170 11.06 -1.08 -4.68
CA ILE A 170 10.40 -0.44 -3.53
C ILE A 170 11.37 0.57 -2.88
N PRO A 171 10.90 1.55 -2.10
CA PRO A 171 11.79 2.44 -1.37
C PRO A 171 12.59 1.68 -0.30
N LYS A 172 13.90 1.92 -0.22
CA LYS A 172 14.82 1.29 0.75
C LYS A 172 14.28 1.27 2.18
N ARG A 173 13.63 2.35 2.61
CA ARG A 173 13.11 2.48 3.98
C ARG A 173 12.11 1.38 4.38
N TYR A 174 11.49 0.72 3.41
CA TYR A 174 10.55 -0.38 3.66
C TYR A 174 11.19 -1.76 3.61
N VAL A 175 12.46 -1.88 3.20
CA VAL A 175 13.16 -3.17 3.14
C VAL A 175 13.30 -3.78 4.52
N SER A 176 13.60 -2.99 5.55
CA SER A 176 13.66 -3.46 6.93
C SER A 176 12.35 -4.08 7.42
N HIS A 177 11.20 -3.62 6.92
CA HIS A 177 9.90 -4.14 7.33
C HIS A 177 9.67 -5.57 6.82
N LEU A 178 10.28 -5.96 5.69
CA LEU A 178 10.20 -7.31 5.13
C LEU A 178 10.91 -8.37 6.00
N PHE A 179 11.84 -7.94 6.85
CA PHE A 179 12.65 -8.81 7.70
C PHE A 179 12.47 -8.53 9.20
N ASP A 180 11.48 -7.71 9.55
CA ASP A 180 11.10 -7.47 10.93
C ASP A 180 10.49 -8.76 11.50
N VAL A 181 10.82 -9.10 12.76
CA VAL A 181 10.27 -10.27 13.45
C VAL A 181 8.74 -10.27 13.50
N ARG A 182 8.11 -9.09 13.39
CA ARG A 182 6.66 -8.91 13.37
C ARG A 182 6.04 -9.05 11.99
N TYR A 183 6.83 -9.19 10.92
CA TYR A 183 6.32 -9.27 9.54
C TYR A 183 5.20 -10.31 9.38
N LYS A 184 5.45 -11.55 9.83
CA LYS A 184 4.48 -12.64 9.71
C LYS A 184 3.19 -12.32 10.45
N ARG A 185 3.29 -11.87 11.71
CA ARG A 185 2.14 -11.47 12.52
C ARG A 185 1.32 -10.37 11.84
N ASN A 186 1.98 -9.34 11.33
CA ASN A 186 1.29 -8.22 10.67
C ASN A 186 0.63 -8.66 9.35
N LEU A 187 1.28 -9.57 8.61
CA LEU A 187 0.72 -10.14 7.39
C LEU A 187 -0.50 -11.05 7.69
N GLU A 188 -0.42 -11.89 8.71
CA GLU A 188 -1.54 -12.74 9.17
C GLU A 188 -2.75 -11.90 9.56
N MET A 189 -2.55 -10.76 10.23
CA MET A 189 -3.64 -9.84 10.57
C MET A 189 -4.39 -9.32 9.34
N VAL A 190 -3.69 -9.00 8.25
CA VAL A 190 -4.34 -8.50 7.02
C VAL A 190 -4.88 -9.63 6.14
N LEU A 191 -4.37 -10.86 6.28
CA LEU A 191 -4.90 -12.04 5.59
C LEU A 191 -6.19 -12.58 6.23
N ALA A 192 -6.38 -12.33 7.53
CA ALA A 192 -7.55 -12.73 8.28
C ALA A 192 -8.71 -11.71 8.22
N ALA A 193 -8.46 -10.50 7.73
CA ALA A 193 -9.45 -9.45 7.50
C ALA A 193 -10.19 -9.69 6.17
#